data_AF-A0A8T0CGA8-F1
#
_entry.id   AF-A0A8T0CGA8-F1
#
_cell.length_a   1.000
_cell.length_b   1.000
_cell.length_c   1.000
_cell.angle_alpha   90.00
_cell.angle_beta   90.00
_cell.angle_gamma   90.00
#
_symmetry.space_group_name_H-M   'P 1'
#
loop_
_entity.id
_entity.type
_entity.pdbx_description
1 polymer ?
#
loop_
_entity_poly.entity_id
_entity_poly.type
_entity_poly.pdbx_seq_one_letter_code
_entity_poly.pdbx_strand_id
1 'polypeptide(L)'
;MAVIHQVIDTYEKWCLRLPTARLNHWLHKVMSRHSWKNQAAQPKIKYFTQVKARPPTFVAFVSGKTQLSNTDLRFLTRSLEEDFELGGIPIRIIQRSFLKRDGSSCRISTQSSSKMAERISSDKRATAV
;
A
#
# COMPACT_ATOMS: atom_id res chain seq x y z
N MET A 1 -28.05 18.99 -20.16
CA MET A 1 -28.42 18.03 -19.09
C MET A 1 -27.44 16.86 -18.92
N ALA A 2 -26.65 16.48 -19.94
CA ALA A 2 -25.72 15.33 -19.86
C ALA A 2 -24.66 15.40 -18.73
N VAL A 3 -24.16 16.59 -18.40
CA VAL A 3 -23.11 16.77 -17.38
C VAL A 3 -23.59 16.35 -15.98
N ILE A 4 -24.84 16.67 -15.62
CA ILE A 4 -25.39 16.36 -14.29
C ILE A 4 -25.50 14.84 -14.11
N HIS A 5 -25.96 14.12 -15.13
CA HIS A 5 -26.04 12.66 -15.10
C HIS A 5 -24.66 12.02 -14.91
N GLN A 6 -23.64 12.47 -15.65
CA GLN A 6 -22.28 11.96 -15.49
C GLN A 6 -21.69 12.21 -14.09
N VAL A 7 -22.01 13.36 -13.47
CA VAL A 7 -21.59 13.67 -12.10
C VAL A 7 -22.27 12.73 -11.11
N ILE A 8 -23.56 12.46 -11.29
CA ILE A 8 -24.32 11.52 -10.45
C ILE A 8 -23.74 10.11 -10.59
N ASP A 9 -23.53 9.61 -11.81
CA ASP A 9 -22.96 8.29 -12.06
C ASP A 9 -21.56 8.13 -11.43
N THR A 10 -20.72 9.15 -11.58
CA THR A 10 -19.38 9.17 -10.97
C THR A 10 -19.48 9.19 -9.45
N TYR A 11 -20.43 9.94 -8.89
CA TYR A 11 -20.66 10.00 -7.46
C TYR A 11 -21.17 8.65 -6.93
N GLU A 12 -22.10 7.99 -7.61
CA GLU A 12 -22.57 6.66 -7.26
C GLU A 12 -21.42 5.66 -7.23
N LYS A 13 -20.57 5.65 -8.28
CA LYS A 13 -19.35 4.85 -8.33
C LYS A 13 -18.40 5.15 -7.17
N TRP A 14 -18.24 6.44 -6.84
CA TRP A 14 -17.42 6.87 -5.70
C TRP A 14 -17.97 6.42 -4.35
N CYS A 15 -19.27 6.17 -4.25
CA CYS A 15 -19.95 5.68 -3.07
C CYS A 15 -20.00 4.15 -2.96
N LEU A 16 -19.61 3.41 -4.00
CA LEU A 16 -19.77 1.97 -4.06
C LEU A 16 -19.03 1.27 -2.92
N ARG A 17 -19.74 0.32 -2.29
CA ARG A 17 -19.18 -0.60 -1.31
C ARG A 17 -19.13 -2.01 -1.87
N LEU A 18 -17.92 -2.52 -2.06
CA LEU A 18 -17.66 -3.85 -2.57
C LEU A 18 -17.67 -4.86 -1.41
N PRO A 19 -18.48 -5.93 -1.49
CA PRO A 19 -18.47 -6.97 -0.48
C PRO A 19 -17.13 -7.70 -0.47
N THR A 20 -16.63 -7.98 0.72
CA THR A 20 -15.29 -8.57 0.93
C THR A 20 -15.15 -9.94 0.26
N ALA A 21 -16.22 -10.73 0.20
CA ALA A 21 -16.23 -12.02 -0.48
C ALA A 21 -15.95 -11.90 -1.99
N ARG A 22 -16.66 -10.99 -2.68
CA ARG A 22 -16.44 -10.74 -4.12
C ARG A 22 -15.02 -10.25 -4.37
N LEU A 23 -14.53 -9.36 -3.51
CA LEU A 23 -13.19 -8.79 -3.60
C LEU A 23 -12.10 -9.85 -3.40
N ASN A 24 -12.26 -10.76 -2.44
CA ASN A 24 -11.33 -11.86 -2.22
C ASN A 24 -11.33 -12.85 -3.40
N HIS A 25 -12.50 -13.21 -3.92
CA HIS A 25 -12.59 -14.10 -5.08
C HIS A 25 -11.91 -13.49 -6.32
N TRP A 26 -12.19 -12.21 -6.57
CA TRP A 26 -11.52 -11.44 -7.62
C TRP A 26 -10.00 -11.42 -7.43
N LEU A 27 -9.52 -11.17 -6.22
CA LEU A 27 -8.09 -11.13 -5.93
C LEU A 27 -7.40 -12.45 -6.29
N HIS A 28 -7.99 -13.60 -5.95
CA HIS A 28 -7.43 -14.90 -6.31
C HIS A 28 -7.31 -15.08 -7.83
N LYS A 29 -8.31 -14.63 -8.59
CA LYS A 29 -8.32 -14.68 -10.06
C LYS A 29 -7.29 -13.75 -10.70
N VAL A 30 -7.03 -12.58 -10.11
CA VAL A 30 -6.04 -11.62 -10.62
C VAL A 30 -4.63 -12.07 -10.26
N MET A 31 -4.42 -12.55 -9.04
CA MET A 31 -3.12 -13.05 -8.57
C MET A 31 -2.64 -14.28 -9.33
N SER A 32 -3.55 -15.13 -9.82
CA SER A 32 -3.17 -16.29 -10.65
C SER A 32 -2.72 -15.90 -12.06
N ARG A 33 -3.14 -14.73 -12.57
CA ARG A 33 -2.71 -14.20 -13.87
C ARG A 33 -1.38 -13.47 -13.80
N HIS A 34 -1.00 -12.99 -12.63
CA HIS A 34 0.23 -12.23 -12.44
C HIS A 34 1.44 -13.16 -12.45
N SER A 35 2.30 -13.04 -13.46
CA SER A 35 3.56 -13.76 -13.53
C SER A 35 4.56 -13.18 -12.52
N TRP A 36 4.64 -13.80 -11.33
CA TRP A 36 5.64 -13.42 -10.34
C TRP A 36 7.02 -13.87 -10.78
N LYS A 37 7.99 -12.96 -10.77
CA LYS A 37 9.38 -13.27 -11.14
C LYS A 37 10.01 -14.38 -10.29
N ASN A 38 9.61 -14.48 -9.01
CA ASN A 38 10.09 -15.49 -8.06
C ASN A 38 8.95 -15.93 -7.13
N GLN A 39 8.63 -17.23 -7.09
CA GLN A 39 7.57 -17.76 -6.20
C GLN A 39 7.91 -17.62 -4.71
N ALA A 40 9.20 -17.71 -4.34
CA ALA A 40 9.65 -17.56 -2.95
C ALA A 40 9.54 -16.11 -2.42
N ALA A 41 9.59 -15.12 -3.33
CA ALA A 41 9.45 -13.70 -2.99
C ALA A 41 8.01 -13.19 -3.15
N GLN A 42 7.05 -14.07 -3.45
CA GLN A 42 5.66 -13.67 -3.63
C GLN A 42 5.04 -13.24 -2.29
N PRO A 43 4.60 -11.97 -2.14
CA PRO A 43 3.82 -11.54 -0.99
C PRO A 43 2.48 -12.30 -0.98
N LYS A 44 2.27 -13.10 0.06
CA LYS A 44 1.02 -13.84 0.24
C LYS A 44 -0.03 -12.91 0.84
N ILE A 45 -0.93 -12.38 0.01
CA ILE A 45 -2.09 -11.63 0.46
C ILE A 45 -3.12 -12.63 1.01
N LYS A 46 -3.46 -12.50 2.30
CA LYS A 46 -4.44 -13.38 2.95
C LYS A 46 -5.87 -13.03 2.55
N TYR A 47 -6.18 -11.74 2.59
CA TYR A 47 -7.49 -11.22 2.24
C TYR A 47 -7.39 -9.72 1.96
N PHE A 48 -8.38 -9.21 1.25
CA PHE A 48 -8.48 -7.84 0.77
C PHE A 48 -9.86 -7.28 1.10
N THR A 49 -9.91 -6.07 1.65
CA THR A 49 -11.16 -5.49 2.16
C THR A 49 -11.23 -4.00 1.88
N GLN A 50 -12.45 -3.50 1.64
CA GLN A 50 -12.70 -2.07 1.57
C GLN A 50 -13.01 -1.53 2.97
N VAL A 51 -12.15 -0.65 3.47
CA VAL A 51 -12.31 -0.04 4.80
C VAL A 51 -13.19 1.19 4.70
N LYS A 52 -12.89 2.09 3.76
CA LYS A 52 -13.65 3.32 3.54
C LYS A 52 -14.24 3.36 2.13
N ALA A 53 -15.45 3.89 2.04
CA ALA A 53 -16.13 4.10 0.76
C ALA A 53 -15.59 5.34 0.04
N ARG A 54 -15.32 6.44 0.76
CA ARG A 54 -14.98 7.75 0.16
C ARG A 54 -13.71 8.34 0.80
N PRO A 55 -12.58 8.43 0.08
CA PRO A 55 -12.28 7.75 -1.18
C PRO A 55 -12.21 6.22 -1.00
N PRO A 56 -12.45 5.42 -2.06
CA PRO A 56 -12.36 3.96 -2.01
C PRO A 56 -10.99 3.55 -1.49
N THR A 57 -10.97 3.08 -0.25
CA THR A 57 -9.73 2.73 0.45
C THR A 57 -9.77 1.25 0.77
N PHE A 58 -8.87 0.51 0.15
CA PHE A 58 -8.71 -0.91 0.33
C PHE A 58 -7.53 -1.20 1.25
N VAL A 59 -7.64 -2.27 2.03
CA VAL A 59 -6.56 -2.80 2.85
C VAL A 59 -6.21 -4.21 2.39
N ALA A 60 -4.95 -4.40 2.04
CA ALA A 60 -4.33 -5.69 1.78
C ALA A 60 -3.64 -6.20 3.05
N PHE A 61 -4.11 -7.35 3.53
CA PHE A 61 -3.46 -8.04 4.64
C PHE A 61 -2.47 -9.04 4.09
N VAL A 62 -1.18 -8.75 4.27
CA VAL A 62 -0.08 -9.55 3.74
C VAL A 62 0.51 -10.41 4.86
N SER A 63 0.82 -11.65 4.53
CA SER A 63 1.52 -12.57 5.43
C SER A 63 3.04 -12.45 5.24
N GLY A 64 3.78 -12.36 6.36
CA GLY A 64 5.24 -12.37 6.36
C GLY A 64 5.88 -10.99 6.42
N LYS A 65 7.21 -10.97 6.20
CA LYS A 65 8.04 -9.74 6.26
C LYS A 65 8.08 -8.99 4.92
N THR A 66 7.68 -9.65 3.83
CA THR A 66 7.70 -9.09 2.48
C THR A 66 6.51 -8.16 2.27
N GLN A 67 6.80 -6.89 2.01
CA GLN A 67 5.80 -5.90 1.57
C GLN A 67 5.53 -6.04 0.06
N LEU A 68 4.36 -5.61 -0.39
CA LEU A 68 4.09 -5.47 -1.82
C LEU A 68 4.98 -4.39 -2.42
N SER A 69 5.52 -4.66 -3.61
CA SER A 69 6.26 -3.64 -4.35
C SER A 69 5.30 -2.58 -4.90
N ASN A 70 5.81 -1.39 -5.21
CA ASN A 70 4.99 -0.35 -5.85
C ASN A 70 4.41 -0.79 -7.20
N THR A 71 5.10 -1.66 -7.92
CA THR A 71 4.63 -2.22 -9.19
C THR A 71 3.39 -3.10 -8.98
N ASP A 72 3.40 -3.96 -7.96
CA ASP A 72 2.28 -4.85 -7.65
C ASP A 72 1.06 -4.05 -7.18
N LEU A 73 1.29 -3.00 -6.37
CA LEU A 73 0.24 -2.09 -5.95
C LEU A 73 -0.39 -1.37 -7.15
N ARG A 74 0.42 -0.87 -8.08
CA ARG A 74 -0.08 -0.21 -9.31
C ARG A 74 -0.87 -1.18 -10.19
N PHE A 75 -0.38 -2.42 -10.33
CA PHE A 75 -1.09 -3.47 -11.04
C PHE A 75 -2.46 -3.76 -10.41
N LEU A 76 -2.50 -3.94 -9.09
CA LEU A 76 -3.74 -4.14 -8.35
C LEU A 76 -4.71 -2.98 -8.50
N THR A 77 -4.23 -1.74 -8.42
CA THR A 77 -5.05 -0.55 -8.66
C THR A 77 -5.66 -0.57 -10.06
N ARG A 78 -4.85 -0.81 -11.09
CA ARG A 78 -5.34 -0.86 -12.47
C ARG A 78 -6.36 -1.98 -12.68
N SER A 79 -6.11 -3.18 -12.15
CA SER A 79 -7.08 -4.27 -12.24
C SER A 79 -8.38 -3.98 -11.49
N LEU A 80 -8.33 -3.25 -10.37
CA LEU A 80 -9.55 -2.79 -9.68
C LEU A 80 -10.35 -1.79 -10.51
N GLU A 81 -9.67 -0.87 -11.19
CA GLU A 81 -10.31 0.11 -12.06
C GLU A 81 -11.00 -0.57 -13.25
N GLU A 82 -10.34 -1.55 -13.87
CA GLU A 82 -10.85 -2.28 -15.03
C GLU A 82 -12.03 -3.21 -14.67
N ASP A 83 -11.92 -4.01 -13.60
CA ASP A 83 -12.93 -5.04 -13.27
C ASP A 83 -14.16 -4.51 -12.49
N PHE A 84 -14.03 -3.37 -11.81
CA PHE A 84 -15.12 -2.74 -11.06
C PHE A 84 -15.59 -1.40 -11.65
N GLU A 85 -15.11 -1.06 -12.84
CA GLU A 85 -15.48 0.16 -13.59
C GLU A 85 -15.29 1.47 -12.79
N LEU A 86 -14.30 1.49 -11.90
CA LEU A 86 -13.96 2.62 -11.03
C LEU A 86 -13.08 3.68 -11.74
N GLY A 87 -13.18 3.76 -13.07
CA GLY A 87 -12.37 4.66 -13.89
C GLY A 87 -12.52 6.12 -13.46
N GLY A 88 -11.39 6.82 -13.29
CA GLY A 88 -11.35 8.23 -12.91
C GLY A 88 -11.53 8.50 -11.41
N ILE A 89 -11.71 7.46 -10.57
CA ILE A 89 -11.85 7.60 -9.12
C ILE A 89 -10.51 7.26 -8.46
N PRO A 90 -9.99 8.10 -7.55
CA PRO A 90 -8.73 7.82 -6.87
C PRO A 90 -8.87 6.63 -5.90
N ILE A 91 -8.25 5.51 -6.26
CA ILE A 91 -8.20 4.31 -5.42
C ILE A 91 -6.98 4.34 -4.49
N ARG A 92 -7.21 4.10 -3.20
CA ARG A 92 -6.14 4.01 -2.19
C ARG A 92 -5.98 2.57 -1.73
N ILE A 93 -4.76 2.04 -1.83
CA ILE A 93 -4.42 0.72 -1.29
C ILE A 93 -3.45 0.90 -0.12
N ILE A 94 -3.82 0.37 1.04
CA ILE A 94 -2.99 0.33 2.24
C ILE A 94 -2.61 -1.12 2.49
N GLN A 95 -1.34 -1.39 2.74
CA GLN A 95 -0.90 -2.71 3.15
C GLN A 95 -0.74 -2.79 4.67
N ARG A 96 -1.15 -3.92 5.25
CA ARG A 96 -0.92 -4.27 6.65
C ARG A 96 -0.25 -5.63 6.69
N SER A 97 0.98 -5.66 7.19
CA SER A 97 1.69 -6.89 7.49
C SER A 97 1.69 -7.13 9.00
N PHE A 98 1.34 -8.35 9.41
CA PHE A 98 1.60 -8.79 10.76
C PHE A 98 3.00 -9.39 10.78
N LEU A 99 3.94 -8.70 11.44
CA LEU A 99 5.19 -9.34 11.81
C LEU A 99 4.84 -10.46 12.80
N LYS A 100 5.10 -11.71 12.43
CA LYS A 100 5.12 -12.79 13.43
C LYS A 100 6.16 -12.37 14.46
N ARG A 101 5.75 -12.25 15.72
CA ARG A 101 6.65 -11.94 16.83
C ARG A 101 7.48 -13.20 17.09
N ASP A 102 8.52 -13.38 16.29
CA ASP A 102 9.60 -14.29 16.63
C ASP A 102 10.28 -13.67 17.87
N GLY A 103 10.47 -14.44 18.94
CA GLY A 103 10.99 -13.95 20.23
C GLY A 103 12.46 -13.52 20.16
N SER A 104 12.79 -12.46 19.43
CA SER A 104 14.12 -11.86 19.38
C SER A 104 14.04 -10.32 19.28
N SER A 105 14.84 -9.69 20.14
CA SER A 105 14.93 -8.26 20.45
C SER A 105 14.77 -7.30 19.26
N CYS A 106 13.86 -6.34 19.39
CA CYS A 106 13.69 -5.22 18.46
C CYS A 106 14.70 -4.09 18.74
N ARG A 107 15.59 -3.82 17.77
CA ARG A 107 16.19 -2.49 17.59
C ARG A 107 15.31 -1.75 16.58
N ILE A 108 14.65 -0.70 17.04
CA ILE A 108 13.83 0.18 16.21
C ILE A 108 14.78 1.13 15.48
N SER A 109 15.09 0.86 14.21
CA SER A 109 15.68 1.87 13.31
C SER A 109 14.56 2.61 12.59
N THR A 110 13.94 3.55 13.31
CA THR A 110 13.13 4.59 12.67
C THR A 110 14.08 5.49 11.92
N GLN A 111 14.05 5.45 10.58
CA GLN A 111 14.70 6.44 9.74
C GLN A 111 13.93 7.75 9.87
N SER A 112 14.28 8.54 10.87
CA SER A 112 13.91 9.94 10.99
C SER A 112 14.86 10.76 10.13
N SER A 113 14.30 11.43 9.13
CA SER A 113 14.90 12.54 8.42
C SER A 113 15.25 13.67 9.40
N SER A 114 16.54 13.82 9.72
CA SER A 114 17.05 14.99 10.43
C SER A 114 18.27 15.56 9.69
N LYS A 115 18.10 16.80 9.23
CA LYS A 115 19.13 17.71 8.72
C LYS A 115 20.40 17.63 9.58
N MET A 116 21.54 17.34 8.97
CA MET A 116 22.84 17.47 9.62
C MET A 116 23.21 18.95 9.73
N ALA A 117 23.33 19.45 10.95
CA ALA A 117 24.06 20.67 11.26
C ALA A 117 25.46 20.23 11.73
N GLU A 118 26.48 20.55 10.94
CA GLU A 118 27.87 20.33 11.29
C GLU A 118 28.24 21.17 12.51
N ARG A 119 28.58 20.52 13.61
CA ARG A 119 29.28 21.14 14.74
C ARG A 119 30.77 21.04 14.49
N ILE A 120 31.40 22.17 14.20
CA ILE A 120 32.85 22.33 14.17
C ILE A 120 33.37 22.16 15.61
N SER A 121 34.25 21.17 15.82
CA SER A 121 34.99 20.94 17.06
C SER A 121 36.09 22.01 17.21
N SER A 122 36.04 22.78 18.31
CA SER A 122 37.11 23.72 18.68
C SER A 122 38.17 23.00 19.49
N ASP A 123 39.31 22.68 18.88
CA ASP A 123 40.48 22.17 19.58
C ASP A 123 41.29 23.34 20.19
N LYS A 124 41.27 23.43 21.52
CA LYS A 124 42.23 24.22 22.30
C LYS A 124 43.45 23.34 22.60
N ARG A 125 44.53 23.49 21.83
CA ARG A 125 45.90 23.31 22.33
C ARG A 125 46.92 23.88 21.33
N ALA A 126 47.36 25.10 21.59
CA ALA A 126 48.59 25.63 21.02
C ALA A 126 49.70 25.53 22.09
N THR A 127 50.69 24.70 21.79
CA THR A 127 52.14 24.84 21.98
C THR A 127 52.68 25.38 23.32
N ALA A 128 53.43 24.51 24.00
CA ALA A 128 54.42 24.85 25.02
C ALA A 128 55.61 25.59 24.38
N VAL A 129 56.07 26.65 25.04
CA VAL A 129 57.34 27.35 24.80
C VAL A 129 58.36 26.82 25.80
#